data_AF-A0A7Y3DMG8-F1
#
_entry.id   AF-A0A7Y3DMG8-F1
#
_cell.length_a   1.000
_cell.length_b   1.000
_cell.length_c   1.000
_cell.angle_alpha   90.00
_cell.angle_beta   90.00
_cell.angle_gamma   90.00
#
_symmetry.space_group_name_H-M   'P 1'
#
loop_
_entity.id
_entity.type
_entity.pdbx_description
1 polymer ?
#
loop_
_entity_poly.entity_id
_entity_poly.type
_entity_poly.pdbx_seq_one_letter_code
_entity_poly.pdbx_strand_id
1 'polypeptide(L)' 'MAYVYLLDMHKFITQRLAVSKETLVNLNGDLAEKKYLEGRIRVLSDFQDFLAKNYIPKLPRRIREGYFSQKNTT' A
#
# COMPACT_ATOMS: atom_id res chain seq x y z
N MET A 1 -10.25 -18.91 2.51
CA MET A 1 -9.83 -18.06 3.65
C MET A 1 -8.47 -17.38 3.48
N ALA A 2 -7.58 -17.80 2.56
CA ALA A 2 -6.26 -17.16 2.38
C ALA A 2 -6.26 -15.79 1.66
N TYR A 3 -7.26 -15.51 0.81
CA TYR A 3 -7.29 -14.31 -0.05
C TYR A 3 -7.58 -13.00 0.70
N VAL A 4 -8.27 -13.07 1.84
CA VAL A 4 -8.64 -11.90 2.65
C VAL A 4 -7.38 -11.26 3.25
N TYR A 5 -6.46 -12.08 3.77
CA TYR A 5 -5.18 -11.62 4.31
C TYR A 5 -4.34 -10.82 3.31
N LEU A 6 -4.32 -11.22 2.03
CA LEU A 6 -3.57 -10.50 0.99
C LEU A 6 -4.19 -9.13 0.68
N LEU A 7 -5.52 -9.03 0.71
CA LEU A 7 -6.22 -7.77 0.55
C LEU A 7 -6.02 -6.84 1.76
N ASP A 8 -6.05 -7.40 2.96
CA ASP A 8 -5.80 -6.66 4.20
C ASP A 8 -4.35 -6.17 4.24
N MET A 9 -3.39 -6.99 3.83
CA MET A 9 -2.00 -6.57 3.62
C MET A 9 -1.91 -5.44 2.60
N HIS A 10 -2.59 -5.54 1.46
CA HIS A 10 -2.58 -4.47 0.46
C HIS A 10 -3.18 -3.16 1.02
N LYS A 11 -4.27 -3.22 1.81
CA LYS A 11 -4.82 -2.05 2.52
C LYS A 11 -3.82 -1.46 3.51
N PHE A 12 -3.23 -2.30 4.34
CA PHE A 12 -2.24 -1.89 5.34
C PHE A 12 -1.03 -1.21 4.70
N ILE A 13 -0.48 -1.78 3.62
CA ILE A 13 0.64 -1.19 2.87
C ILE A 13 0.24 0.17 2.29
N THR A 14 -0.96 0.27 1.71
CA THR A 14 -1.49 1.54 1.16
C THR A 14 -1.57 2.62 2.24
N GLN A 15 -2.10 2.28 3.43
CA GLN A 15 -2.18 3.21 4.57
C GLN A 15 -0.79 3.63 5.05
N ARG A 16 0.13 2.68 5.20
CA ARG A 16 1.52 2.97 5.64
C ARG A 16 2.28 3.82 4.61
N LEU A 17 2.03 3.63 3.32
CA LEU A 17 2.57 4.49 2.26
C LEU A 17 2.06 5.91 2.36
N ALA A 18 0.75 6.09 2.56
CA ALA A 18 0.15 7.41 2.71
C ALA A 18 0.78 8.17 3.89
N VAL A 19 0.85 7.52 5.06
CA VAL A 19 1.48 8.10 6.26
C VAL A 19 2.95 8.43 6.00
N SER A 20 3.73 7.49 5.43
CA SER A 20 5.17 7.72 5.21
C SER A 20 5.42 8.88 4.22
N LYS A 21 4.58 9.02 3.19
CA LYS A 21 4.65 10.14 2.24
C LYS A 21 4.28 11.48 2.89
N GLU A 22 3.23 11.50 3.70
CA GLU A 22 2.83 12.70 4.45
C GLU A 22 3.92 13.12 5.44
N THR A 23 4.49 12.17 6.18
CA THR A 23 5.62 12.42 7.08
C THR A 23 6.81 12.98 6.33
N LEU A 24 7.15 12.42 5.15
CA LEU A 24 8.26 12.91 4.33
C LEU A 24 8.03 14.35 3.85
N VAL A 25 6.79 14.71 3.49
CA VAL A 25 6.43 16.08 3.08
C VAL A 25 6.57 17.06 4.24
N ASN A 26 6.20 16.65 5.44
CA ASN A 26 6.24 17.49 6.65
C ASN A 26 7.60 17.48 7.37
N LEU A 27 8.55 16.65 6.91
CA LEU A 27 9.86 16.50 7.55
C LEU A 27 10.76 17.70 7.22
N ASN A 28 11.16 18.44 8.26
CA ASN A 28 12.09 19.56 8.14
C ASN A 28 13.48 19.20 8.68
N GLY A 29 14.50 19.35 7.84
CA GLY A 29 15.90 19.48 8.26
C GLY A 29 16.69 18.20 8.58
N ASP A 30 16.05 17.05 8.81
CA ASP A 30 16.76 15.79 9.08
C ASP A 30 16.98 14.96 7.78
N LEU A 31 18.20 15.00 7.26
CA LEU A 31 18.61 14.24 6.07
C LEU A 31 18.62 12.72 6.30
N ALA A 32 18.94 12.26 7.50
CA ALA A 32 19.01 10.83 7.81
C ALA A 32 17.60 10.23 7.89
N GLU A 33 16.69 10.92 8.58
CA GLU A 33 15.28 10.53 8.65
C GLU A 33 14.61 10.62 7.27
N LYS A 34 14.96 11.62 6.46
CA LYS A 34 14.48 11.73 5.08
C LYS A 34 14.87 10.51 4.24
N LYS A 35 16.14 10.12 4.25
CA LYS A 35 16.64 8.93 3.52
C LYS A 35 15.98 7.65 4.01
N TYR A 36 15.76 7.52 5.31
CA TYR A 36 15.05 6.38 5.88
C TYR A 36 13.61 6.29 5.37
N LEU A 37 12.87 7.40 5.40
CA LEU A 37 11.49 7.48 4.90
C LEU A 37 11.41 7.21 3.39
N GLU A 38 12.33 7.74 2.60
CA GLU A 38 12.44 7.45 1.16
C GLU A 38 12.67 5.96 0.89
N GLY A 39 13.60 5.33 1.62
CA GLY A 39 13.84 3.88 1.53
C GLY A 39 12.62 3.06 1.91
N ARG A 40 11.93 3.44 3.00
CA ARG A 40 10.69 2.81 3.43
C ARG A 40 9.58 2.94 2.39
N ILE A 41 9.40 4.13 1.80
CA ILE A 41 8.41 4.37 0.74
C ILE A 41 8.73 3.49 -0.47
N ARG A 42 10.00 3.40 -0.89
CA ARG A 42 10.40 2.54 -2.00
C ARG A 42 10.02 1.07 -1.74
N VAL A 43 10.43 0.50 -0.62
CA VAL A 43 10.14 -0.91 -0.30
C VAL A 43 8.63 -1.18 -0.23
N LEU A 44 7.87 -0.29 0.40
CA LEU A 44 6.42 -0.45 0.49
C LEU A 44 5.75 -0.32 -0.88
N SER A 45 6.24 0.58 -1.74
CA SER A 45 5.74 0.75 -3.11
C SER A 45 6.05 -0.49 -3.95
N ASP A 46 7.27 -1.02 -3.87
CA ASP A 46 7.67 -2.23 -4.59
C ASP A 46 6.81 -3.43 -4.15
N PHE A 47 6.51 -3.53 -2.86
CA PHE A 47 5.68 -4.61 -2.34
C PHE A 47 4.20 -4.44 -2.74
N GLN A 48 3.68 -3.21 -2.75
CA GLN A 48 2.35 -2.91 -3.27
C GLN A 48 2.22 -3.32 -4.74
N ASP A 49 3.20 -2.94 -5.56
CA ASP A 49 3.25 -3.29 -6.98
C ASP A 49 3.33 -4.80 -7.19
N PHE A 50 4.13 -5.50 -6.39
CA PHE A 50 4.23 -6.94 -6.43
C PHE A 50 2.88 -7.62 -6.16
N LEU A 51 2.16 -7.19 -5.11
CA LEU A 51 0.82 -7.70 -4.80
C LEU A 51 -0.17 -7.38 -5.94
N ALA A 52 -0.13 -6.16 -6.47
CA ALA A 52 -1.00 -5.72 -7.54
C ALA A 52 -0.79 -6.49 -8.85
N LYS A 53 0.46 -6.82 -9.19
CA LYS A 53 0.80 -7.55 -10.43
C LYS A 53 0.60 -9.06 -10.30
N ASN A 54 0.96 -9.64 -9.16
CA ASN A 54 1.05 -11.10 -9.03
C ASN A 54 -0.15 -11.75 -8.33
N TYR A 55 -0.82 -11.02 -7.45
CA TYR A 55 -1.86 -11.57 -6.59
C TYR A 55 -3.26 -11.05 -6.92
N ILE A 56 -3.44 -9.74 -7.08
CA ILE A 56 -4.75 -9.15 -7.38
C ILE A 56 -5.42 -9.78 -8.62
N PRO A 57 -4.71 -10.05 -9.74
CA PRO A 57 -5.32 -10.66 -10.92
C PRO A 57 -5.79 -12.10 -10.70
N LYS A 58 -5.21 -12.80 -9.72
CA LYS A 58 -5.54 -14.20 -9.37
C LYS A 58 -6.66 -14.30 -8.34
N LEU A 59 -7.12 -13.18 -7.78
CA LEU A 59 -8.21 -13.19 -6.82
C LEU A 59 -9.55 -13.52 -7.51
N PRO A 60 -10.43 -14.30 -6.86
CA PRO A 60 -11.80 -14.52 -7.32
C PRO A 60 -12.51 -13.20 -7.61
N ARG A 61 -13.28 -13.15 -8.70
CA ARG A 61 -13.96 -11.93 -9.17
C ARG A 61 -14.78 -11.22 -8.08
N ARG A 62 -15.58 -11.99 -7.33
CA ARG A 62 -16.41 -11.47 -6.22
C ARG A 62 -15.59 -10.73 -5.15
N ILE A 63 -14.39 -11.20 -4.88
CA ILE A 63 -13.48 -10.62 -3.89
C ILE A 63 -12.87 -9.31 -4.42
N ARG A 64 -12.52 -9.27 -5.72
CA ARG A 64 -12.02 -8.04 -6.36
C ARG A 64 -13.09 -6.94 -6.40
N GLU A 65 -14.30 -7.28 -6.84
CA GLU A 65 -15.41 -6.33 -6.93
C GLU A 65 -15.72 -5.73 -5.55
N GLY A 66 -15.82 -6.55 -4.49
CA GLY A 66 -16.02 -6.04 -3.13
C GLY A 66 -14.91 -5.11 -2.63
N TYR A 67 -13.65 -5.36 -3.03
CA TYR A 67 -12.50 -4.54 -2.64
C TYR A 67 -12.44 -3.19 -3.37
N PHE A 68 -12.66 -3.19 -4.68
CA PHE A 68 -12.55 -1.99 -5.52
C PHE A 68 -13.83 -1.15 -5.53
N SER A 69 -15.01 -1.74 -5.30
CA SER A 69 -16.26 -0.99 -5.18
C SER A 69 -16.31 -0.13 -3.91
N GLN A 70 -15.58 -0.49 -2.83
CA GLN A 70 -15.42 0.36 -1.65
C GLN A 70 -14.64 1.66 -1.91
N LYS A 71 -13.91 1.78 -3.03
CA LYS A 71 -13.17 3.00 -3.38
C LYS A 71 -14.04 4.09 -4.04
N ASN A 72 -15.26 3.77 -4.47
CA ASN A 72 -16.11 4.71 -5.24
C ASN A 72 -17.27 5.29 -4.41
N THR A 73 -17.23 5.17 -3.07
CA THR A 73 -18.32 5.62 -2.17
C THR A 73 -17.89 6.71 -1.18
N THR A 74 -16.85 7.48 -1.50
CA THR A 74 -16.44 8.67 -0.74
C THR A 74 -15.92 9.72 -1.70
#